data_AF-A0A368CG34-F1
#
_entry.id   AF-A0A368CG34-F1
#
_cell.length_a   1.000
_cell.length_b   1.000
_cell.length_c   1.000
_cell.angle_alpha   90.00
_cell.angle_beta   90.00
_cell.angle_gamma   90.00
#
_symmetry.space_group_name_H-M   'P 1'
#
loop_
_entity.id
_entity.type
_entity.pdbx_description
1 polymer ?
#
loop_
_entity_poly.entity_id
_entity_poly.type
_entity_poly.pdbx_seq_one_letter_code
_entity_poly.pdbx_strand_id
1 'polypeptide(L)'
;MIAQLSMSRAVTQPELLSLRHLTTVFLLFSALLTASNVMSSEFERQIRPLTAIDRHYMSEQRQAVEALANRLGRRLSGVPTRDLDTLQRIIDNRWIDPEDIQTSQALGIVFGDLLASELDFDWVVYRDSAGRSRALRYRDRDLFIFPITMVSRRLSAGADLSVNDLFDEQRIKQRENLPGARWMPQ
;
A
#
# COMPACT_ATOMS: atom_id res chain seq x y z
N MET A 1 -81.41 60.21 0.85
CA MET A 1 -82.05 59.15 0.03
C MET A 1 -80.91 58.31 -0.56
N ILE A 2 -80.50 57.25 0.14
CA ILE A 2 -80.84 55.83 -0.10
C ILE A 2 -80.56 55.36 -1.53
N ALA A 3 -79.63 54.39 -1.65
CA ALA A 3 -79.72 53.09 -2.36
C ALA A 3 -78.29 52.68 -2.81
N GLN A 4 -77.59 51.67 -2.26
CA GLN A 4 -77.80 50.19 -2.36
C GLN A 4 -78.17 49.77 -3.81
N LEU A 5 -77.51 48.86 -4.53
CA LEU A 5 -76.72 47.65 -4.26
C LEU A 5 -75.99 47.26 -5.58
N SER A 6 -74.91 46.47 -5.50
CA SER A 6 -74.66 45.25 -6.32
C SER A 6 -73.17 44.86 -6.21
N MET A 7 -72.82 43.93 -5.31
CA MET A 7 -72.44 42.54 -5.61
C MET A 7 -71.21 42.37 -6.51
N SER A 8 -70.09 41.87 -5.95
CA SER A 8 -69.67 40.48 -6.19
C SER A 8 -68.33 40.18 -5.48
N ARG A 9 -68.25 39.01 -4.88
CA ARG A 9 -67.10 38.46 -4.13
C ARG A 9 -65.88 38.27 -5.04
N ALA A 10 -64.70 38.73 -4.59
CA ALA A 10 -63.43 38.18 -5.06
C ALA A 10 -62.83 37.31 -3.95
N VAL A 11 -63.16 36.02 -4.00
CA VAL A 11 -62.44 34.97 -3.27
C VAL A 11 -61.02 34.95 -3.80
N THR A 12 -60.04 35.28 -2.96
CA THR A 12 -58.62 35.12 -3.29
C THR A 12 -58.25 33.68 -3.03
N GLN A 13 -58.28 32.84 -4.08
CA GLN A 13 -57.61 31.53 -4.05
C GLN A 13 -56.09 31.77 -4.02
N PRO A 14 -55.33 31.17 -3.10
CA PRO A 14 -53.89 31.06 -3.29
C PRO A 14 -53.68 30.11 -4.47
N GLU A 15 -53.18 30.67 -5.57
CA GLU A 15 -52.71 29.94 -6.75
C GLU A 15 -51.83 28.78 -6.28
N LEU A 16 -52.34 27.56 -6.51
CA LEU A 16 -51.61 26.32 -6.33
C LEU A 16 -50.30 26.43 -7.12
N LEU A 17 -49.20 26.65 -6.39
CA LEU A 17 -47.84 26.53 -6.87
C LEU A 17 -47.76 25.31 -7.81
N SER A 18 -47.59 25.61 -9.09
CA SER A 18 -47.85 24.64 -10.15
C SER A 18 -47.03 23.37 -9.91
N LEU A 19 -47.71 22.23 -10.00
CA LEU A 19 -47.12 20.90 -9.80
C LEU A 19 -45.90 20.66 -10.71
N ARG A 20 -45.79 21.42 -11.81
CA ARG A 20 -44.66 21.42 -12.75
C ARG A 20 -43.38 22.02 -12.16
N HIS A 21 -43.48 23.02 -11.27
CA HIS A 21 -42.29 23.56 -10.61
C HIS A 21 -41.75 22.60 -9.55
N LEU A 22 -42.62 21.87 -8.84
CA LEU A 22 -42.23 20.85 -7.86
C LEU A 22 -41.53 19.65 -8.50
N THR A 23 -42.01 19.16 -9.65
CA THR A 23 -41.35 18.06 -10.38
C THR A 23 -40.02 18.47 -11.00
N THR A 24 -39.90 19.72 -11.48
CA THR A 24 -38.65 20.23 -12.07
C THR A 24 -37.56 20.40 -11.00
N VAL A 25 -37.91 20.89 -9.80
CA VAL A 25 -36.98 21.00 -8.67
C VAL A 25 -36.55 19.63 -8.15
N PHE A 26 -37.47 18.64 -8.10
CA PHE A 26 -37.14 17.28 -7.68
C PHE A 26 -36.21 16.55 -8.66
N LEU A 27 -36.36 16.75 -9.97
CA LEU A 27 -35.47 16.19 -11.00
C LEU A 27 -34.07 16.84 -11.01
N LEU A 28 -33.99 18.14 -10.71
CA LEU A 28 -32.70 18.83 -10.52
C LEU A 28 -31.99 18.38 -9.23
N PHE A 29 -32.74 18.11 -8.16
CA PHE A 29 -32.18 17.63 -6.90
C PHE A 29 -31.71 16.16 -6.99
N SER A 30 -32.46 15.29 -7.69
CA SER A 30 -32.05 13.89 -7.91
C SER A 30 -30.86 13.77 -8.87
N ALA A 31 -30.71 14.69 -9.84
CA ALA A 31 -29.51 14.78 -10.67
C ALA A 31 -28.26 15.27 -9.90
N LEU A 32 -28.43 16.02 -8.81
CA LEU A 32 -27.32 16.44 -7.95
C LEU A 32 -26.85 15.33 -7.00
N LEU A 33 -27.71 14.37 -6.63
CA LEU A 33 -27.35 13.25 -5.74
C LEU A 33 -26.66 12.07 -6.44
N THR A 34 -26.71 11.98 -7.78
CA THR A 34 -26.04 10.91 -8.54
C THR A 34 -24.66 11.31 -9.08
N ALA A 35 -24.28 12.60 -9.00
CA ALA A 35 -23.00 13.10 -9.49
C ALA A 35 -21.80 12.82 -8.56
N SER A 36 -22.01 12.16 -7.41
CA SER A 36 -20.96 11.96 -6.40
C SER A 36 -19.98 10.81 -6.69
N ASN A 37 -20.18 10.01 -7.75
CA ASN A 37 -19.58 8.67 -7.80
C ASN A 37 -18.67 8.33 -8.99
N VAL A 38 -18.08 9.29 -9.71
CA VAL A 38 -17.03 8.96 -10.70
C VAL A 38 -15.88 9.98 -10.68
N MET A 39 -15.22 10.11 -9.53
CA MET A 39 -13.80 10.48 -9.49
C MET A 39 -13.01 9.30 -8.93
N SER A 40 -13.11 8.15 -9.59
CA SER A 40 -12.02 7.18 -9.54
C SER A 40 -10.86 7.81 -10.30
N SER A 41 -9.99 8.56 -9.62
CA SER A 41 -8.66 8.78 -10.17
C SER A 41 -8.06 7.39 -10.30
N GLU A 42 -8.00 6.85 -11.51
CA GLU A 42 -7.15 5.71 -11.81
C GLU A 42 -5.75 6.14 -11.36
N PHE A 43 -5.32 5.67 -10.18
CA PHE A 43 -3.97 5.91 -9.71
C PHE A 43 -3.07 5.16 -10.68
N GLU A 44 -2.56 5.89 -11.67
CA GLU A 44 -1.62 5.34 -12.63
C GLU A 44 -0.45 4.76 -11.84
N ARG A 45 -0.11 3.50 -12.12
CA ARG A 45 1.02 2.83 -11.49
C ARG A 45 2.28 3.65 -11.77
N GLN A 46 2.97 4.11 -10.74
CA GLN A 46 4.21 4.87 -10.88
C GLN A 46 5.38 4.11 -10.28
N ILE A 47 6.43 3.93 -11.08
CA ILE A 47 7.70 3.34 -10.66
C ILE A 47 8.78 4.41 -10.79
N ARG A 48 9.45 4.74 -9.70
CA ARG A 48 10.51 5.77 -9.67
C ARG A 48 11.74 5.25 -8.95
N PRO A 49 12.94 5.75 -9.27
CA PRO A 49 14.13 5.48 -8.46
C PRO A 49 13.92 5.93 -7.00
N LEU A 50 14.65 5.33 -6.06
CA LEU A 50 14.70 5.83 -4.69
C LEU A 50 15.15 7.29 -4.66
N THR A 51 14.45 8.11 -3.88
CA THR A 51 14.90 9.48 -3.58
C THR A 51 15.99 9.47 -2.49
N ALA A 52 16.61 10.62 -2.24
CA ALA A 52 17.54 10.76 -1.10
C ALA A 52 16.85 10.49 0.24
N ILE A 53 15.61 10.96 0.39
CA ILE A 53 14.77 10.73 1.59
C ILE A 53 14.51 9.23 1.76
N ASP A 54 14.25 8.51 0.67
CA ASP A 54 14.04 7.06 0.72
C ASP A 54 15.27 6.31 1.17
N ARG A 55 16.43 6.64 0.60
CA ARG A 55 17.70 6.02 0.99
C ARG A 55 18.02 6.28 2.45
N HIS A 56 17.84 7.52 2.91
CA HIS A 56 18.07 7.87 4.30
C HIS A 56 17.13 7.10 5.23
N TYR A 57 15.82 7.10 4.96
CA TYR A 57 14.86 6.31 5.73
C TYR A 57 15.25 4.83 5.79
N MET A 58 15.57 4.20 4.65
CA MET A 58 15.96 2.79 4.64
C MET A 58 17.28 2.54 5.39
N SER A 59 18.22 3.49 5.37
CA SER A 59 19.45 3.42 6.17
C SER A 59 19.13 3.39 7.67
N GLU A 60 18.23 4.24 8.15
CA GLU A 60 17.80 4.24 9.56
C GLU A 60 17.15 2.91 9.95
N GLN A 61 16.31 2.35 9.06
CA GLN A 61 15.69 1.05 9.30
C GLN A 61 16.73 -0.09 9.38
N ARG A 62 17.76 -0.08 8.51
CA ARG A 62 18.87 -1.05 8.59
C ARG A 62 19.64 -0.93 9.90
N GLN A 63 19.90 0.29 10.37
CA GLN A 63 20.58 0.52 11.66
C GLN A 63 19.74 0.01 12.83
N ALA A 64 18.41 0.14 12.78
CA ALA A 64 17.53 -0.42 13.79
C ALA A 64 17.65 -1.96 13.88
N VAL A 65 17.68 -2.66 12.74
CA VAL A 65 17.88 -4.12 12.71
C VAL A 65 19.31 -4.50 13.11
N GLU A 66 20.32 -3.74 12.72
CA GLU A 66 21.71 -3.95 13.16
C GLU A 66 21.82 -3.83 14.69
N ALA A 67 21.10 -2.90 15.32
CA ALA A 67 21.06 -2.80 16.78
C ALA A 67 20.45 -4.05 17.44
N LEU A 68 19.42 -4.66 16.83
CA LEU A 68 18.87 -5.94 17.28
C LEU A 68 19.87 -7.08 17.06
N ALA A 69 20.52 -7.15 15.91
CA ALA A 69 21.58 -8.14 15.65
C ALA A 69 22.72 -8.03 16.68
N ASN A 70 23.13 -6.82 17.04
CA ASN A 70 24.15 -6.57 18.05
C ASN A 70 23.76 -7.08 19.44
N ARG A 71 22.47 -7.04 19.81
CA ARG A 71 21.98 -7.64 21.07
C ARG A 71 22.13 -9.17 21.08
N LEU A 72 22.16 -9.83 19.92
CA LEU A 72 22.48 -11.25 19.77
C LEU A 72 23.99 -11.53 19.75
N GLY A 73 24.84 -10.51 19.88
CA GLY A 73 26.29 -10.63 19.67
C GLY A 73 26.67 -10.87 18.20
N ARG A 74 25.83 -10.43 17.26
CA ARG A 74 25.99 -10.61 15.81
C ARG A 74 26.02 -9.26 15.10
N ARG A 75 26.45 -9.27 13.84
CA ARG A 75 26.40 -8.13 12.92
C ARG A 75 25.83 -8.58 11.60
N LEU A 76 25.08 -7.71 10.93
CA LEU A 76 24.59 -7.97 9.58
C LEU A 76 25.77 -7.88 8.61
N SER A 77 25.95 -8.93 7.81
CA SER A 77 27.08 -9.10 6.91
C SER A 77 26.73 -8.87 5.44
N GLY A 78 25.43 -8.81 5.11
CA GLY A 78 24.91 -8.84 3.76
C GLY A 78 24.90 -10.24 3.12
N VAL A 79 25.31 -11.28 3.87
CA VAL A 79 25.37 -12.66 3.38
C VAL A 79 24.08 -13.40 3.77
N PRO A 80 23.27 -13.89 2.79
CA PRO A 80 21.98 -14.50 3.08
C PRO A 80 22.02 -15.61 4.14
N THR A 81 22.94 -16.57 4.01
CA THR A 81 23.02 -17.72 4.93
C THR A 81 23.20 -17.33 6.41
N ARG A 82 23.90 -16.23 6.69
CA ARG A 82 24.15 -15.75 8.05
C ARG A 82 23.08 -14.79 8.54
N ASP A 83 22.67 -13.88 7.66
CA ASP A 83 21.79 -12.79 8.03
C ASP A 83 20.34 -13.29 8.14
N LEU A 84 19.90 -14.27 7.35
CA LEU A 84 18.58 -14.90 7.50
C LEU A 84 18.42 -15.60 8.87
N ASP A 85 19.42 -16.35 9.33
CA ASP A 85 19.43 -16.92 10.71
C ASP A 85 19.41 -15.82 11.78
N THR A 86 20.05 -14.68 11.52
CA THR A 86 20.01 -13.54 12.44
C THR A 86 18.63 -12.90 12.50
N LEU A 87 17.97 -12.69 11.36
CA LEU A 87 16.60 -12.18 11.31
C LEU A 87 15.62 -13.14 11.98
N GLN A 88 15.74 -14.45 11.73
CA GLN A 88 14.91 -15.48 12.37
C GLN A 88 15.04 -15.40 13.90
N ARG A 89 16.27 -15.35 14.43
CA ARG A 89 16.50 -15.24 15.88
C ARG A 89 15.92 -13.96 16.48
N ILE A 90 15.91 -12.84 15.76
CA ILE A 90 15.27 -11.60 16.24
C ILE A 90 13.77 -11.82 16.41
N ILE A 91 13.12 -12.50 15.45
CA ILE A 91 11.70 -12.82 15.47
C ILE A 91 11.39 -13.83 16.59
N ASP A 92 12.14 -14.92 16.68
CA ASP A 92 11.93 -16.01 17.64
C ASP A 92 12.05 -15.54 19.10
N ASN A 93 12.96 -14.59 19.36
CA ASN A 93 13.12 -13.98 20.68
C ASN A 93 11.98 -13.01 21.06
N ARG A 94 11.00 -12.79 20.17
CA ARG A 94 9.86 -11.89 20.37
C ARG A 94 10.25 -10.48 20.81
N TRP A 95 11.36 -9.99 20.27
CA TRP A 95 11.81 -8.61 20.52
C TRP A 95 11.02 -7.57 19.74
N ILE A 96 10.12 -8.02 18.88
CA ILE A 96 9.27 -7.20 18.04
C ILE A 96 7.84 -7.48 18.48
N ASP A 97 7.20 -6.44 18.99
CA ASP A 97 5.79 -6.46 19.29
C ASP A 97 4.99 -6.60 17.98
N PRO A 98 3.93 -7.43 17.90
CA PRO A 98 3.09 -7.55 16.70
C PRO A 98 2.53 -6.21 16.18
N GLU A 99 2.33 -5.24 17.08
CA GLU A 99 1.89 -3.88 16.76
C GLU A 99 3.04 -2.93 16.39
N ASP A 100 4.30 -3.34 16.55
CA ASP A 100 5.49 -2.60 16.09
C ASP A 100 5.68 -2.78 14.57
N ILE A 101 4.85 -2.04 13.85
CA ILE A 101 4.87 -1.98 12.39
C ILE A 101 6.23 -1.48 11.89
N GLN A 102 6.86 -0.53 12.60
CA GLN A 102 8.10 0.08 12.13
C GLN A 102 9.24 -0.94 12.14
N THR A 103 9.45 -1.65 13.24
CA THR A 103 10.51 -2.67 13.32
C THR A 103 10.23 -3.85 12.39
N SER A 104 8.96 -4.24 12.24
CA SER A 104 8.56 -5.27 11.26
C SER A 104 8.86 -4.86 9.81
N GLN A 105 8.64 -3.59 9.47
CA GLN A 105 9.02 -3.03 8.15
C GLN A 105 10.54 -2.96 8.00
N ALA A 106 11.26 -2.66 9.09
CA ALA A 106 12.73 -2.63 9.10
C ALA A 106 13.33 -4.00 8.79
N LEU A 107 12.80 -5.07 9.40
CA LEU A 107 13.17 -6.45 9.05
C LEU A 107 12.93 -6.73 7.57
N GLY A 108 11.78 -6.29 7.04
CA GLY A 108 11.47 -6.45 5.63
C GLY A 108 12.43 -5.70 4.69
N ILE A 109 13.03 -4.59 5.12
CA ILE A 109 14.09 -3.91 4.37
C ILE A 109 15.36 -4.74 4.33
N VAL A 110 15.85 -5.23 5.48
CA VAL A 110 17.07 -6.07 5.51
C VAL A 110 16.86 -7.37 4.75
N PHE A 111 15.70 -8.03 4.92
CA PHE A 111 15.32 -9.18 4.12
C PHE A 111 15.32 -8.87 2.61
N GLY A 112 14.82 -7.70 2.23
CA GLY A 112 14.87 -7.22 0.85
C GLY A 112 16.28 -6.97 0.33
N ASP A 113 17.20 -6.48 1.16
CA ASP A 113 18.60 -6.30 0.75
C ASP A 113 19.28 -7.64 0.41
N LEU A 114 18.94 -8.70 1.15
CA LEU A 114 19.43 -10.05 0.87
C LEU A 114 18.85 -10.60 -0.43
N LEU A 115 17.57 -10.35 -0.72
CA LEU A 115 16.96 -10.75 -1.99
C LEU A 115 17.51 -9.95 -3.17
N ALA A 116 17.75 -8.66 -2.97
CA ALA A 116 18.33 -7.77 -3.97
C ALA A 116 19.71 -8.26 -4.40
N SER A 117 20.58 -8.61 -3.44
CA SER A 117 21.92 -9.13 -3.72
C SER A 117 21.90 -10.50 -4.37
N GLU A 118 21.00 -11.39 -3.95
CA GLU A 118 20.89 -12.75 -4.50
C GLU A 118 20.34 -12.78 -5.93
N LEU A 119 19.41 -11.88 -6.27
CA LEU A 119 18.65 -11.94 -7.52
C LEU A 119 19.02 -10.87 -8.55
N ASP A 120 19.95 -9.96 -8.24
CA ASP A 120 20.29 -8.78 -9.07
C ASP A 120 19.06 -7.87 -9.30
N PHE A 121 18.34 -7.56 -8.21
CA PHE A 121 17.20 -6.64 -8.24
C PHE A 121 17.56 -5.30 -7.60
N ASP A 122 16.96 -4.23 -8.09
CA ASP A 122 17.15 -2.88 -7.60
C ASP A 122 15.95 -2.39 -6.79
N TRP A 123 16.21 -1.62 -5.73
CA TRP A 123 15.15 -0.95 -5.00
C TRP A 123 14.54 0.21 -5.80
N VAL A 124 13.22 0.26 -5.84
CA VAL A 124 12.43 1.33 -6.47
C VAL A 124 11.31 1.81 -5.53
N VAL A 125 10.85 3.04 -5.75
CA VAL A 125 9.58 3.51 -5.21
C VAL A 125 8.48 3.04 -6.16
N TYR A 126 7.55 2.26 -5.62
CA TYR A 126 6.37 1.78 -6.32
C TYR A 126 5.13 2.47 -5.75
N ARG A 127 4.26 3.01 -6.61
CA ARG A 127 3.00 3.62 -6.20
C ARG A 127 1.85 3.07 -7.02
N ASP A 128 0.80 2.65 -6.35
CA ASP A 128 -0.47 2.22 -6.92
C ASP A 128 -1.65 2.79 -6.12
N SER A 129 -2.84 2.21 -6.32
CA SER A 129 -4.05 2.58 -5.59
C SER A 129 -4.03 2.20 -4.10
N ALA A 130 -3.23 1.20 -3.70
CA ALA A 130 -3.03 0.83 -2.30
C ALA A 130 -2.06 1.80 -1.59
N GLY A 131 -1.22 2.49 -2.35
CA GLY A 131 -0.43 3.61 -1.89
C GLY A 131 1.01 3.53 -2.35
N ARG A 132 1.90 4.14 -1.56
CA ARG A 132 3.34 4.21 -1.84
C ARG A 132 4.08 3.13 -1.07
N SER A 133 4.89 2.33 -1.77
CA SER A 133 5.76 1.31 -1.21
C SER A 133 7.17 1.41 -1.78
N ARG A 134 8.10 0.68 -1.17
CA ARG A 134 9.43 0.40 -1.71
C ARG A 134 9.47 -1.07 -2.07
N ALA A 135 9.84 -1.34 -3.31
CA ALA A 135 9.82 -2.67 -3.90
C ALA A 135 11.19 -2.95 -4.53
N LEU A 136 11.49 -4.23 -4.72
CA LEU A 136 12.59 -4.64 -5.59
C LEU A 136 12.03 -4.80 -7.00
N ARG A 137 12.79 -4.36 -8.00
CA ARG A 137 12.47 -4.52 -9.42
C ARG A 137 13.65 -5.13 -10.15
N TYR A 138 13.38 -6.09 -11.02
CA TYR A 138 14.39 -6.59 -11.95
C TYR A 138 14.55 -5.64 -13.14
N ARG A 139 15.60 -4.81 -13.12
CA ARG A 139 15.93 -3.87 -14.21
C ARG A 139 14.72 -3.03 -14.63
N ASP A 140 14.35 -3.09 -15.91
CA ASP A 140 13.22 -2.40 -16.53
C ASP A 140 11.98 -3.29 -16.69
N ARG A 141 11.98 -4.50 -16.13
CA ARG A 141 10.87 -5.45 -16.25
C ARG A 141 9.80 -5.20 -15.20
N ASP A 142 8.58 -5.63 -15.50
CA ASP A 142 7.45 -5.64 -14.56
C ASP A 142 7.52 -6.87 -13.63
N LEU A 143 8.69 -7.08 -13.02
CA LEU A 143 8.94 -8.15 -12.06
C LEU A 143 9.29 -7.50 -10.72
N PHE A 144 8.39 -7.64 -9.75
CA PHE A 144 8.47 -6.96 -8.47
C PHE A 144 8.42 -7.92 -7.29
N ILE A 145 9.20 -7.59 -6.27
CA ILE A 145 9.13 -8.20 -4.95
C ILE A 145 8.78 -7.08 -3.97
N PHE A 146 7.92 -7.35 -2.99
CA PHE A 146 7.54 -6.40 -1.93
C PHE A 146 7.99 -6.91 -0.54
N PRO A 147 9.31 -6.91 -0.25
CA PRO A 147 9.86 -7.52 0.97
C PRO A 147 9.24 -6.98 2.26
N ILE A 148 9.10 -5.64 2.34
CA ILE A 148 8.54 -4.93 3.47
C ILE A 148 7.16 -5.51 3.83
N THR A 149 6.26 -5.54 2.86
CA THR A 149 4.88 -5.97 3.05
C THR A 149 4.76 -7.48 3.27
N MET A 150 5.63 -8.29 2.67
CA MET A 150 5.63 -9.74 2.85
C MET A 150 6.02 -10.16 4.27
N VAL A 151 7.02 -9.49 4.85
CA VAL A 151 7.47 -9.73 6.22
C VAL A 151 6.50 -9.12 7.21
N SER A 152 6.18 -7.81 7.06
CA SER A 152 5.39 -7.10 8.06
C SER A 152 3.99 -7.69 8.25
N ARG A 153 3.32 -8.10 7.16
CA ARG A 153 1.97 -8.70 7.27
C ARG A 153 1.96 -10.05 7.98
N ARG A 154 3.02 -10.85 7.83
CA ARG A 154 3.11 -12.16 8.51
C ARG A 154 3.36 -11.97 9.99
N LEU A 155 4.26 -11.06 10.36
CA LEU A 155 4.54 -10.73 11.76
C LEU A 155 3.30 -10.14 12.47
N SER A 156 2.63 -9.16 11.87
CA SER A 156 1.42 -8.58 12.46
C SER A 156 0.23 -9.56 12.53
N ALA A 157 0.21 -10.60 11.69
CA ALA A 157 -0.78 -11.66 11.78
C ALA A 157 -0.45 -12.73 12.83
N GLY A 158 0.70 -12.63 13.52
CA GLY A 158 1.19 -13.65 14.43
C GLY A 158 1.47 -14.99 13.74
N ALA A 159 1.72 -14.97 12.43
CA ALA A 159 2.00 -16.18 11.67
C ALA A 159 3.39 -16.71 12.03
N ASP A 160 3.52 -18.04 12.10
CA ASP A 160 4.82 -18.69 12.19
C ASP A 160 5.59 -18.43 10.89
N LEU A 161 6.62 -17.57 10.99
CA LEU A 161 7.40 -17.11 9.84
C LEU A 161 8.77 -17.77 9.87
N SER A 162 8.98 -18.70 8.93
CA SER A 162 10.32 -19.13 8.54
C SER A 162 10.90 -18.15 7.52
N VAL A 163 11.88 -17.35 7.95
CA VAL A 163 12.58 -16.36 7.12
C VAL A 163 13.36 -17.05 6.00
N ASN A 164 13.93 -18.23 6.25
CA ASN A 164 14.64 -19.00 5.23
C ASN A 164 13.68 -19.54 4.17
N ASP A 165 12.55 -20.13 4.57
CA ASP A 165 11.59 -20.67 3.59
C ASP A 165 10.98 -19.56 2.75
N LEU A 166 10.66 -18.41 3.36
CA LEU A 166 10.18 -17.24 2.63
C LEU A 166 11.24 -16.72 1.63
N PHE A 167 12.52 -16.73 2.02
CA PHE A 167 13.62 -16.35 1.13
C PHE A 167 13.73 -17.30 -0.06
N ASP A 168 13.79 -18.61 0.21
CA ASP A 168 13.94 -19.64 -0.82
C ASP A 168 12.74 -19.68 -1.76
N GLU A 169 11.51 -19.53 -1.24
CA GLU A 169 10.29 -19.40 -2.05
C GLU A 169 10.42 -18.24 -3.04
N GLN A 170 10.84 -17.05 -2.57
CA GLN A 170 11.04 -15.92 -3.47
C GLN A 170 12.20 -16.17 -4.43
N ARG A 171 13.33 -16.72 -3.98
CA ARG A 171 14.50 -17.01 -4.83
C ARG A 171 14.10 -17.94 -5.99
N ILE A 172 13.46 -19.06 -5.69
CA ILE A 172 13.04 -20.06 -6.68
C ILE A 172 12.02 -19.43 -7.64
N LYS A 173 10.95 -18.83 -7.10
CA LYS A 173 9.89 -18.20 -7.89
C LYS A 173 10.43 -17.13 -8.84
N GLN A 174 11.33 -16.27 -8.37
CA GLN A 174 11.86 -15.22 -9.22
C GLN A 174 12.82 -15.77 -10.27
N ARG A 175 13.69 -16.73 -9.94
CA ARG A 175 14.63 -17.34 -10.90
C ARG A 175 13.91 -18.00 -12.08
N GLU A 176 12.78 -18.64 -11.86
CA GLU A 176 11.95 -19.20 -12.94
C GLU A 176 11.39 -18.13 -13.89
N ASN A 177 11.15 -16.92 -13.38
CA ASN A 177 10.61 -15.80 -14.12
C ASN A 177 11.68 -14.87 -14.72
N LEU A 178 12.96 -15.09 -14.41
CA LEU A 178 14.05 -14.30 -14.95
C LEU A 178 14.28 -14.61 -16.44
N PRO A 179 14.65 -13.61 -17.27
CA PRO A 179 15.00 -13.85 -18.66
C PRO A 179 16.21 -14.79 -18.71
N GLY A 180 16.09 -15.88 -19.48
CA GLY A 180 17.16 -16.86 -19.61
C GLY A 180 17.20 -17.93 -18.51
N ALA A 181 16.16 -18.04 -17.66
CA ALA A 181 16.02 -19.08 -16.64
C ALA A 181 16.32 -20.50 -17.16
N ARG A 182 15.92 -20.80 -18.41
CA ARG A 182 16.20 -22.09 -19.08
C ARG A 182 17.70 -22.43 -19.22
N TRP A 183 18.58 -21.44 -19.08
CA TRP A 183 20.02 -21.55 -19.31
C TRP A 183 20.87 -21.34 -18.04
N MET A 184 20.25 -21.07 -16.88
CA MET A 184 20.95 -20.90 -15.62
C MET A 184 21.16 -22.25 -14.93
N PRO A 185 22.36 -22.55 -14.38
CA PRO A 185 22.55 -23.74 -13.55
C PRO A 185 21.62 -23.67 -12.33
N GLN A 186 21.00 -24.82 -12.01
CA GLN A 186 20.11 -24.98 -10.85
C GLN A 186 20.90 -24.99 -9.55
#